data_AF-A0A1Y2I4Y9-F1
#
_entry.id   AF-A0A1Y2I4Y9-F1
#
_cell.length_a   1.000
_cell.length_b   1.000
_cell.length_c   1.000
_cell.angle_alpha   90.00
_cell.angle_beta   90.00
_cell.angle_gamma   90.00
#
_symmetry.space_group_name_H-M   'P 1'
#
loop_
_entity.id
_entity.type
_entity.pdbx_description
1 polymer ?
#
loop_
_entity_poly.entity_id
_entity_poly.type
_entity_poly.pdbx_seq_one_letter_code
_entity_poly.pdbx_strand_id
1 'polypeptide(L)'
;HSANAEDRDFELVSMSEDALADWKEGVEAYKELTTEQIQQMFGLPSPFFPFFNQKQDPSGIHLPWSEEGRAALRSADATALTPFWHQWVGVLKIIDNLMARKNVLLMDQVGVGKTMQSIGAIATYEWLRVVYGQKGCYPDRFGMLGSPARALPGVDHIVICPPNLVEQWTVEIQRYLAWGHFAILPYQG
;
A
#
# COMPACT_ATOMS: atom_id res chain seq x y z
N HIS A 1 14.78 -36.29 28.54
CA HIS A 1 13.39 -36.74 28.36
C HIS A 1 12.49 -35.55 28.68
N SER A 2 12.34 -34.65 27.70
CA SER A 2 11.21 -34.59 26.73
C SER A 2 9.96 -34.01 27.37
N ALA A 3 9.82 -32.69 27.25
CA ALA A 3 8.54 -32.00 27.42
C ALA A 3 8.03 -31.66 26.00
N ASN A 4 6.81 -32.14 25.73
CA ASN A 4 6.11 -32.07 24.46
C ASN A 4 5.96 -30.63 23.96
N ALA A 5 6.47 -30.35 22.77
CA ALA A 5 5.95 -29.29 21.93
C ALA A 5 4.76 -29.90 21.17
N GLU A 6 3.55 -29.44 21.48
CA GLU A 6 2.39 -29.71 20.63
C GLU A 6 2.55 -28.90 19.35
N ASP A 7 2.93 -29.58 18.26
CA ASP A 7 2.72 -29.12 16.90
C ASP A 7 1.21 -28.88 16.71
N ARG A 8 0.83 -27.60 16.63
CA ARG A 8 -0.48 -27.22 16.10
C ARG A 8 -0.31 -26.99 14.61
N ASP A 9 -0.51 -28.07 13.85
CA ASP A 9 -0.68 -28.03 12.40
C ASP A 9 -1.74 -26.99 12.04
N PHE A 10 -1.31 -25.97 11.32
CA PHE A 10 -2.20 -24.96 10.76
C PHE A 10 -2.85 -25.58 9.52
N GLU A 11 -4.04 -26.17 9.68
CA GLU A 11 -4.81 -26.70 8.57
C GLU A 11 -5.18 -25.55 7.61
N LEU A 12 -4.48 -25.50 6.47
CA LEU A 12 -4.69 -24.50 5.43
C LEU A 12 -5.87 -24.96 4.58
N VAL A 13 -7.08 -24.49 4.92
CA VAL A 13 -8.30 -24.78 4.17
C VAL A 13 -8.15 -24.19 2.76
N SER A 14 -8.09 -25.05 1.74
CA SER A 14 -8.10 -24.63 0.34
C SER A 14 -9.49 -24.09 -0.02
N MET A 15 -9.58 -22.79 -0.26
CA MET A 15 -10.83 -22.13 -0.65
C MET A 15 -11.04 -22.23 -2.17
N SER A 16 -12.26 -22.59 -2.60
CA SER A 16 -12.67 -22.63 -4.01
C SER A 16 -12.89 -21.23 -4.58
N GLU A 17 -12.87 -21.11 -5.93
CA GLU A 17 -13.08 -19.83 -6.64
C GLU A 17 -14.42 -19.14 -6.30
N ASP A 18 -15.46 -19.91 -5.95
CA ASP A 18 -16.74 -19.35 -5.52
C ASP A 18 -16.68 -18.64 -4.15
N ALA A 19 -15.73 -19.02 -3.29
CA ALA A 19 -15.56 -18.40 -1.97
C ALA A 19 -14.85 -17.03 -2.04
N LEU A 20 -14.17 -16.72 -3.15
CA LEU A 20 -13.63 -15.38 -3.43
C LEU A 20 -14.74 -14.38 -3.79
N ALA A 21 -15.86 -14.84 -4.36
CA ALA A 21 -16.98 -13.98 -4.75
C ALA A 21 -17.78 -13.46 -3.54
N ASP A 22 -17.76 -14.18 -2.41
CA ASP A 22 -18.59 -13.90 -1.23
C ASP A 22 -17.82 -13.26 -0.05
N TRP A 23 -16.81 -12.44 -0.37
CA TRP A 23 -15.91 -11.74 0.57
C TRP A 23 -16.67 -10.83 1.55
N LYS A 24 -16.63 -11.07 2.86
CA LYS A 24 -17.21 -10.22 3.93
C LYS A 24 -16.14 -9.81 4.95
N GLU A 25 -15.47 -8.67 4.74
CA GLU A 25 -14.37 -8.17 5.59
C GLU A 25 -14.32 -6.63 5.72
N GLY A 26 -15.45 -5.94 5.88
CA GLY A 26 -15.46 -4.51 6.21
C GLY A 26 -15.16 -3.57 5.03
N VAL A 27 -15.09 -4.09 3.82
CA VAL A 27 -14.96 -3.37 2.54
C VAL A 27 -16.24 -3.43 1.69
N GLU A 28 -17.34 -3.92 2.26
CA GLU A 28 -18.65 -4.08 1.59
C GLU A 28 -19.15 -2.74 1.05
N ALA A 29 -18.84 -1.65 1.74
CA ALA A 29 -19.17 -0.29 1.32
C ALA A 29 -18.51 0.14 0.00
N TYR A 30 -17.48 -0.58 -0.46
CA TYR A 30 -16.74 -0.24 -1.68
C TYR A 30 -16.98 -1.21 -2.84
N LYS A 31 -17.68 -2.33 -2.63
CA LYS A 31 -17.86 -3.40 -3.63
C LYS A 31 -18.45 -2.94 -4.96
N GLU A 32 -19.33 -1.95 -4.91
CA GLU A 32 -20.03 -1.40 -6.08
C GLU A 32 -19.22 -0.30 -6.81
N LEU A 33 -18.04 0.07 -6.31
CA LEU A 33 -17.25 1.17 -6.86
C LEU A 33 -16.26 0.68 -7.91
N THR A 34 -16.10 1.42 -9.00
CA THR A 34 -15.03 1.16 -9.98
C THR A 34 -13.69 1.72 -9.49
N THR A 35 -12.58 1.27 -10.09
CA THR A 35 -11.24 1.80 -9.79
C THR A 35 -11.18 3.31 -10.00
N GLU A 36 -11.80 3.83 -11.06
CA GLU A 36 -11.83 5.26 -11.38
C GLU A 36 -12.62 6.04 -10.31
N GLN A 37 -13.73 5.50 -9.84
CA GLN A 37 -14.50 6.10 -8.75
C GLN A 37 -13.68 6.13 -7.46
N ILE A 38 -12.96 5.06 -7.14
CA ILE A 38 -12.06 5.02 -5.98
C ILE A 38 -10.95 6.07 -6.11
N GLN A 39 -10.31 6.17 -7.28
CA GLN A 39 -9.28 7.18 -7.55
C GLN A 39 -9.81 8.61 -7.40
N GLN A 40 -11.03 8.87 -7.89
CA GLN A 40 -11.72 10.15 -7.70
C GLN A 40 -11.98 10.44 -6.21
N MET A 41 -12.34 9.42 -5.43
CA MET A 41 -12.60 9.56 -3.99
C MET A 41 -11.33 9.93 -3.19
N PHE A 42 -10.14 9.54 -3.65
CA PHE A 42 -8.90 10.04 -3.05
C PHE A 42 -8.64 11.52 -3.36
N GLY A 43 -9.26 12.09 -4.39
CA GLY A 43 -8.96 13.44 -4.88
C GLY A 43 -7.57 13.56 -5.49
N LEU A 44 -7.06 12.48 -6.08
CA LEU A 44 -5.71 12.46 -6.65
C LEU A 44 -5.64 13.31 -7.93
N PRO A 45 -4.50 13.98 -8.18
CA PRO A 45 -4.27 14.72 -9.41
C PRO A 45 -3.97 13.80 -10.61
N SER A 46 -3.73 12.52 -10.38
CA SER A 46 -3.39 11.51 -11.40
C SER A 46 -4.02 10.15 -11.03
N PRO A 47 -4.18 9.23 -12.00
CA PRO A 47 -4.74 7.88 -11.75
C PRO A 47 -3.74 6.93 -11.08
N PHE A 48 -2.66 7.45 -10.51
CA PHE A 48 -1.60 6.68 -9.86
C PHE A 48 -1.52 7.05 -8.39
N PHE A 49 -1.11 6.10 -7.54
CA PHE A 49 -0.77 6.45 -6.17
C PHE A 49 0.31 7.54 -6.16
N PRO A 50 0.23 8.51 -5.23
CA PRO A 50 1.27 9.51 -5.08
C PRO A 50 2.65 8.87 -4.92
N PHE A 51 3.66 9.46 -5.55
CA PHE A 51 5.05 9.02 -5.46
C PHE A 51 5.35 7.59 -5.93
N PHE A 52 4.40 6.91 -6.59
CA PHE A 52 4.67 5.60 -7.17
C PHE A 52 5.41 5.72 -8.51
N ASN A 53 6.21 4.71 -8.84
CA ASN A 53 6.64 4.47 -10.20
C ASN A 53 5.41 4.21 -11.09
N GLN A 54 5.40 4.75 -12.30
CA GLN A 54 4.31 4.51 -13.26
C GLN A 54 4.56 3.26 -14.11
N LYS A 55 5.82 2.85 -14.19
CA LYS A 55 6.28 1.70 -14.95
C LYS A 55 7.15 0.80 -14.09
N GLN A 56 7.30 -0.45 -14.52
CA GLN A 56 8.14 -1.44 -13.90
C GLN A 56 8.89 -2.25 -14.97
N ASP A 57 10.06 -2.74 -14.60
CA ASP A 57 10.78 -3.73 -15.38
C ASP A 57 9.99 -5.05 -15.36
N PRO A 58 9.53 -5.58 -16.52
CA PRO A 58 8.78 -6.84 -16.57
C PRO A 58 9.60 -8.04 -16.08
N SER A 59 10.93 -7.97 -16.17
CA SER A 59 11.80 -9.04 -15.69
C SER A 59 12.07 -8.98 -14.17
N GLY A 60 11.82 -7.83 -13.55
CA GLY A 60 12.11 -7.59 -12.13
C GLY A 60 13.59 -7.65 -11.78
N ILE A 61 14.49 -7.63 -12.77
CA ILE A 61 15.94 -7.75 -12.58
C ILE A 61 16.52 -6.42 -12.12
N HIS A 62 16.05 -5.31 -12.68
CA HIS A 62 16.61 -3.99 -12.40
C HIS A 62 15.79 -3.24 -11.35
N LEU A 63 16.36 -3.06 -10.17
CA LEU A 63 15.72 -2.32 -9.07
C LEU A 63 15.57 -0.83 -9.41
N PRO A 64 14.36 -0.23 -9.33
CA PRO A 64 14.12 1.15 -9.81
C PRO A 64 14.94 2.26 -9.12
N TRP A 65 15.56 1.96 -7.98
CA TRP A 65 16.40 2.92 -7.25
C TRP A 65 17.86 2.93 -7.70
N SER A 66 18.27 1.95 -8.52
CA SER A 66 19.56 1.95 -9.23
C SER A 66 19.53 2.83 -10.48
N GLU A 67 20.70 3.21 -11.00
CA GLU A 67 20.77 3.96 -12.26
C GLU A 67 20.24 3.14 -13.44
N GLU A 68 20.61 1.86 -13.48
CA GLU A 68 20.18 0.88 -14.47
C GLU A 68 18.67 0.67 -14.41
N GLY A 69 18.09 0.54 -13.22
CA GLY A 69 16.64 0.42 -13.04
C GLY A 69 15.88 1.66 -13.49
N ARG A 70 16.39 2.86 -13.18
CA ARG A 70 15.79 4.10 -13.72
C ARG A 70 15.89 4.17 -15.24
N ALA A 71 16.95 3.65 -15.85
CA ALA A 71 17.05 3.52 -17.30
C ALA A 71 16.04 2.50 -17.85
N ALA A 72 15.90 1.34 -17.20
CA ALA A 72 14.95 0.29 -17.56
C ALA A 72 13.51 0.80 -17.52
N LEU A 73 13.10 1.55 -16.49
CA LEU A 73 11.75 2.13 -16.38
C LEU A 73 11.42 3.14 -17.49
N ARG A 74 12.43 3.73 -18.13
CA ARG A 74 12.26 4.66 -19.26
C ARG A 74 12.28 3.96 -20.62
N SER A 75 12.62 2.67 -20.67
CA SER A 75 12.68 1.91 -21.92
C SER A 75 11.29 1.67 -22.51
N ALA A 76 11.26 1.23 -23.77
CA ALA A 76 10.04 0.82 -24.44
C ALA A 76 9.48 -0.50 -23.88
N ASP A 77 10.35 -1.34 -23.30
CA ASP A 77 9.98 -2.67 -22.77
C ASP A 77 9.36 -2.60 -21.37
N ALA A 78 9.46 -1.45 -20.69
CA ALA A 78 8.88 -1.25 -19.38
C ALA A 78 7.34 -1.32 -19.43
N THR A 79 6.77 -2.10 -18.52
CA THR A 79 5.32 -2.32 -18.43
C THR A 79 4.70 -1.37 -17.40
N ALA A 80 3.39 -1.14 -17.49
CA ALA A 80 2.70 -0.28 -16.54
C ALA A 80 2.69 -0.93 -15.14
N LEU A 81 2.98 -0.13 -14.11
CA LEU A 81 2.75 -0.51 -12.71
C LEU A 81 1.34 -0.04 -12.32
N THR A 82 0.35 -0.92 -12.50
CA THR A 82 -1.05 -0.64 -12.19
C THR A 82 -1.53 -1.45 -11.01
N PRO A 83 -1.91 -0.82 -9.89
CA PRO A 83 -2.52 -1.53 -8.78
C PRO A 83 -3.87 -2.14 -9.19
N PHE A 84 -4.16 -3.33 -8.67
CA PHE A 84 -5.46 -3.95 -8.79
C PHE A 84 -6.52 -3.22 -7.97
N TRP A 85 -7.78 -3.40 -8.32
CA TRP A 85 -8.92 -2.78 -7.64
C TRP A 85 -8.90 -2.98 -6.11
N HIS A 86 -8.63 -4.20 -5.65
CA HIS A 86 -8.60 -4.51 -4.21
C HIS A 86 -7.42 -3.81 -3.48
N GLN A 87 -6.34 -3.49 -4.18
CA GLN A 87 -5.23 -2.72 -3.61
C GLN A 87 -5.66 -1.27 -3.40
N TRP A 88 -6.39 -0.68 -4.35
CA TRP A 88 -7.01 0.64 -4.21
C TRP A 88 -7.98 0.71 -3.03
N VAL A 89 -8.88 -0.27 -2.91
CA VAL A 89 -9.82 -0.36 -1.79
C VAL A 89 -9.09 -0.49 -0.45
N GLY A 90 -8.06 -1.35 -0.38
CA GLY A 90 -7.27 -1.54 0.83
C GLY A 90 -6.60 -0.24 1.28
N VAL A 91 -5.95 0.50 0.37
CA VAL A 91 -5.36 1.81 0.70
C VAL A 91 -6.43 2.78 1.17
N LEU A 92 -7.56 2.87 0.48
CA LEU A 92 -8.63 3.81 0.84
C LEU A 92 -9.17 3.52 2.23
N LYS A 93 -9.36 2.24 2.55
CA LYS A 93 -9.82 1.79 3.87
C LYS A 93 -8.84 2.14 4.99
N ILE A 94 -7.53 1.98 4.74
CA ILE A 94 -6.49 2.36 5.70
C ILE A 94 -6.54 3.87 5.95
N ILE A 95 -6.62 4.68 4.89
CA ILE A 95 -6.63 6.15 5.00
C ILE A 95 -7.92 6.66 5.64
N ASP A 96 -9.09 6.14 5.27
CA ASP A 96 -10.37 6.52 5.88
C ASP A 96 -10.33 6.30 7.41
N ASN A 97 -9.82 5.16 7.84
CA ASN A 97 -9.69 4.84 9.26
C ASN A 97 -8.60 5.66 9.95
N LEU A 98 -7.47 5.91 9.31
CA LEU A 98 -6.43 6.81 9.81
C LEU A 98 -7.03 8.20 10.10
N MET A 99 -7.75 8.77 9.15
CA MET A 99 -8.37 10.10 9.29
C MET A 99 -9.43 10.09 10.41
N ALA A 100 -10.19 9.00 10.51
CA ALA A 100 -11.15 8.77 11.59
C ALA A 100 -10.52 8.33 12.94
N ARG A 101 -9.19 8.27 13.05
CA ARG A 101 -8.44 7.82 14.25
C ARG A 101 -8.81 6.40 14.71
N LYS A 102 -9.06 5.51 13.76
CA LYS A 102 -9.36 4.09 13.99
C LYS A 102 -8.20 3.24 13.51
N ASN A 103 -7.89 2.19 14.27
CA ASN A 103 -6.96 1.16 13.83
C ASN A 103 -7.63 0.24 12.81
N VAL A 104 -6.83 -0.37 11.94
CA VAL A 104 -7.29 -1.29 10.90
C VAL A 104 -6.56 -2.61 11.03
N LEU A 105 -7.30 -3.70 10.92
CA LEU A 105 -6.77 -5.02 10.65
C LEU A 105 -7.21 -5.41 9.23
N LEU A 106 -6.25 -5.63 8.34
CA LEU A 106 -6.51 -6.14 7.00
C LEU A 106 -6.42 -7.67 7.06
N MET A 107 -7.58 -8.33 6.96
CA MET A 107 -7.68 -9.79 7.02
C MET A 107 -7.68 -10.45 5.65
N ASP A 108 -7.41 -9.68 4.59
CA ASP A 108 -7.38 -10.13 3.21
C ASP A 108 -6.56 -11.41 3.02
N GLN A 109 -6.98 -12.25 2.07
CA GLN A 109 -6.28 -13.47 1.70
C GLN A 109 -4.78 -13.25 1.40
N VAL A 110 -3.97 -14.28 1.62
CA VAL A 110 -2.55 -14.27 1.22
C VAL A 110 -2.48 -14.12 -0.30
N GLY A 111 -1.54 -13.31 -0.79
CA GLY A 111 -1.36 -13.06 -2.23
C GLY A 111 -2.11 -11.85 -2.79
N VAL A 112 -3.00 -11.21 -2.02
CA VAL A 112 -3.80 -10.03 -2.44
C VAL A 112 -2.98 -8.73 -2.50
N GLY A 113 -1.68 -8.78 -2.20
CA GLY A 113 -0.80 -7.62 -2.32
C GLY A 113 -0.93 -6.61 -1.17
N LYS A 114 -1.11 -7.11 0.07
CA LYS A 114 -1.09 -6.30 1.31
C LYS A 114 0.15 -5.41 1.44
N THR A 115 1.29 -5.85 0.92
CA THR A 115 2.52 -5.06 0.87
C THR A 115 2.32 -3.78 0.06
N MET A 116 1.72 -3.87 -1.13
CA MET A 116 1.41 -2.70 -1.95
C MET A 116 0.38 -1.80 -1.25
N GLN A 117 -0.66 -2.37 -0.62
CA GLN A 117 -1.62 -1.58 0.15
C GLN A 117 -0.93 -0.79 1.28
N SER A 118 0.00 -1.42 2.00
CA SER A 118 0.75 -0.78 3.09
C SER A 118 1.63 0.36 2.57
N ILE A 119 2.39 0.10 1.51
CA ILE A 119 3.27 1.10 0.87
C ILE A 119 2.45 2.24 0.26
N GLY A 120 1.33 1.92 -0.40
CA GLY A 120 0.39 2.90 -0.94
C GLY A 120 -0.23 3.79 0.12
N ALA A 121 -0.53 3.23 1.31
CA ALA A 121 -1.01 4.02 2.44
C ALA A 121 0.05 4.96 2.99
N ILE A 122 1.31 4.52 3.11
CA ILE A 122 2.44 5.39 3.50
C ILE A 122 2.63 6.52 2.48
N ALA A 123 2.61 6.20 1.19
CA ALA A 123 2.77 7.20 0.14
C ALA A 123 1.60 8.22 0.12
N THR A 124 0.37 7.74 0.32
CA THR A 124 -0.82 8.59 0.40
C THR A 124 -0.81 9.46 1.66
N TYR A 125 -0.32 8.94 2.79
CA TYR A 125 -0.12 9.70 4.02
C TYR A 125 0.76 10.93 3.78
N GLU A 126 1.92 10.72 3.15
CA GLU A 126 2.86 11.81 2.87
C GLU A 126 2.28 12.80 1.86
N TRP A 127 1.52 12.32 0.88
CA TRP A 127 0.85 13.20 -0.07
C TRP A 127 -0.19 14.09 0.61
N LEU A 128 -1.01 13.54 1.52
CA LEU A 128 -1.96 14.31 2.30
C LEU A 128 -1.28 15.39 3.13
N ARG A 129 -0.08 15.10 3.68
CA ARG A 129 0.74 16.09 4.39
C ARG A 129 1.18 17.22 3.47
N VAL A 130 1.73 16.90 2.30
CA VAL A 130 2.18 17.89 1.32
C VAL A 130 1.01 18.76 0.86
N VAL A 131 -0.14 18.14 0.54
CA VAL A 131 -1.35 18.85 0.11
C VAL A 131 -1.86 19.78 1.21
N TYR A 132 -1.95 19.32 2.45
CA TYR A 132 -2.36 20.18 3.57
C TYR A 132 -1.37 21.32 3.80
N GLY A 133 -0.06 21.07 3.71
CA GLY A 133 0.96 22.11 3.83
C GLY A 133 0.86 23.19 2.76
N GLN A 134 0.43 22.83 1.54
CA GLN A 134 0.27 23.76 0.42
C GLN A 134 -1.07 24.51 0.44
N LYS A 135 -2.17 23.83 0.79
CA LYS A 135 -3.54 24.36 0.66
C LYS A 135 -4.19 24.77 1.97
N GLY A 136 -3.67 24.31 3.11
CA GLY A 136 -4.28 24.47 4.43
C GLY A 136 -5.49 23.56 4.68
N CYS A 137 -5.82 22.67 3.74
CA CYS A 137 -6.93 21.73 3.85
C CYS A 137 -6.62 20.38 3.18
N TYR A 138 -7.30 19.33 3.62
CA TYR A 138 -7.29 18.02 2.95
C TYR A 138 -8.28 18.00 1.78
N PRO A 139 -8.12 17.07 0.82
CA PRO A 139 -9.17 16.76 -0.15
C PRO A 139 -10.52 16.46 0.54
N ASP A 140 -11.63 16.84 -0.09
CA ASP A 140 -12.97 16.91 0.51
C ASP A 140 -13.32 15.69 1.37
N ARG A 141 -13.17 14.48 0.83
CA ARG A 141 -13.44 13.22 1.56
C ARG A 141 -12.71 13.14 2.90
N PHE A 142 -11.41 13.41 2.88
CA PHE A 142 -10.55 13.28 4.06
C PHE A 142 -10.70 14.48 5.01
N GLY A 143 -11.05 15.65 4.49
CA GLY A 143 -11.39 16.83 5.29
C GLY A 143 -12.64 16.61 6.15
N MET A 144 -13.61 15.83 5.68
CA MET A 144 -14.83 15.48 6.44
C MET A 144 -14.59 14.43 7.53
N LEU A 145 -13.63 13.51 7.32
CA LEU A 145 -13.34 12.41 8.25
C LEU A 145 -12.32 12.80 9.33
N GLY A 146 -11.41 13.72 9.01
CA GLY A 146 -10.42 14.25 9.94
C GLY A 146 -10.94 15.40 10.79
N SER A 147 -10.22 15.72 11.87
CA SER A 147 -10.37 17.04 12.48
C SER A 147 -9.81 18.09 11.50
N PRO A 148 -10.63 19.00 10.96
CA PRO A 148 -10.22 19.91 9.88
C PRO A 148 -9.06 20.84 10.27
N ALA A 149 -8.74 20.94 11.56
CA ALA A 149 -7.81 21.90 12.11
C ALA A 149 -6.35 21.41 12.25
N ARG A 150 -6.02 20.14 11.95
CA ARG A 150 -4.65 19.65 12.20
C ARG A 150 -4.04 18.84 11.06
N ALA A 151 -2.89 19.33 10.60
CA ALA A 151 -1.99 18.61 9.69
C ALA A 151 -1.56 17.25 10.29
N LEU A 152 -1.43 16.24 9.42
CA LEU A 152 -0.81 14.96 9.76
C LEU A 152 0.66 15.23 10.17
N PRO A 153 1.14 14.63 11.27
CA PRO A 153 2.48 14.90 11.79
C PRO A 153 3.57 14.38 10.84
N GLY A 154 4.70 15.08 10.81
CA GLY A 154 5.88 14.60 10.09
C GLY A 154 6.73 13.68 10.92
N VAL A 155 6.42 12.40 10.84
CA VAL A 155 7.08 11.34 11.59
C VAL A 155 7.49 10.21 10.66
N ASP A 156 8.50 9.46 11.09
CA ASP A 156 8.94 8.27 10.39
C ASP A 156 7.90 7.15 10.50
N HIS A 157 7.79 6.34 9.45
CA HIS A 157 6.97 5.13 9.44
C HIS A 157 7.81 3.92 9.84
N ILE A 158 7.30 3.11 10.76
CA ILE A 158 7.94 1.86 11.18
C ILE A 158 7.15 0.68 10.60
N VAL A 159 7.83 -0.14 9.82
CA VAL A 159 7.30 -1.43 9.33
C VAL A 159 7.98 -2.54 10.11
N ILE A 160 7.17 -3.36 10.79
CA ILE A 160 7.64 -4.54 11.52
C ILE A 160 7.31 -5.77 10.68
N CYS A 161 8.32 -6.55 10.33
CA CYS A 161 8.16 -7.79 9.57
C CYS A 161 9.11 -8.88 10.12
N PRO A 162 8.79 -10.17 9.87
CA PRO A 162 9.72 -11.26 10.09
C PRO A 162 11.10 -10.98 9.45
N PRO A 163 12.22 -11.37 10.09
CA PRO A 163 13.57 -11.04 9.60
C PRO A 163 13.84 -11.48 8.15
N ASN A 164 13.28 -12.61 7.74
CA ASN A 164 13.41 -13.17 6.40
C ASN A 164 12.63 -12.41 5.31
N LEU A 165 11.75 -11.47 5.69
CA LEU A 165 10.99 -10.65 4.75
C LEU A 165 11.60 -9.26 4.54
N VAL A 166 12.65 -8.88 5.27
CA VAL A 166 13.25 -7.54 5.18
C VAL A 166 13.75 -7.22 3.77
N GLU A 167 14.40 -8.18 3.11
CA GLU A 167 14.86 -8.02 1.73
C GLU A 167 13.68 -7.88 0.77
N GLN A 168 12.66 -8.73 0.91
CA GLN A 168 11.45 -8.64 0.09
C GLN A 168 10.75 -7.28 0.26
N TRP A 169 10.60 -6.80 1.50
CA TRP A 169 10.04 -5.47 1.76
C TRP A 169 10.88 -4.36 1.13
N THR A 170 12.20 -4.46 1.23
CA THR A 170 13.13 -3.50 0.63
C THR A 170 12.97 -3.46 -0.89
N VAL A 171 12.93 -4.60 -1.55
CA VAL A 171 12.74 -4.71 -3.00
C VAL A 171 11.37 -4.17 -3.41
N GLU A 172 10.29 -4.52 -2.70
CA GLU A 172 8.93 -4.05 -3.02
C GLU A 172 8.78 -2.53 -2.80
N ILE A 173 9.40 -1.97 -1.76
CA ILE A 173 9.45 -0.51 -1.55
C ILE A 173 10.16 0.17 -2.72
N GLN A 174 11.33 -0.34 -3.12
CA GLN A 174 12.07 0.22 -4.25
C GLN A 174 11.35 0.04 -5.58
N ARG A 175 10.63 -1.07 -5.74
CA ARG A 175 9.80 -1.36 -6.92
C ARG A 175 8.66 -0.37 -7.06
N TYR A 176 7.95 -0.10 -5.98
CA TYR A 176 6.74 0.72 -6.03
C TYR A 176 6.99 2.21 -5.91
N LEU A 177 7.87 2.65 -5.01
CA LEU A 177 8.10 4.07 -4.78
C LEU A 177 9.13 4.63 -5.77
N ALA A 178 8.82 5.79 -6.32
CA ALA A 178 9.74 6.55 -7.15
C ALA A 178 10.94 7.02 -6.31
N TRP A 179 12.13 6.88 -6.91
CA TRP A 179 13.39 7.25 -6.28
C TRP A 179 13.41 8.74 -5.89
N GLY A 180 13.98 9.04 -4.72
CA GLY A 180 14.18 10.41 -4.22
C GLY A 180 13.05 10.95 -3.34
N HIS A 181 11.92 10.26 -3.23
CA HIS A 181 10.81 10.67 -2.36
C HIS A 181 10.87 10.08 -0.95
N PHE A 182 11.46 8.89 -0.79
CA PHE A 182 11.53 8.17 0.47
C PHE A 182 12.94 7.65 0.72
N ALA A 183 13.30 7.48 1.99
CA ALA A 183 14.48 6.75 2.43
C ALA A 183 14.06 5.52 3.24
N ILE A 184 14.82 4.44 3.12
CA ILE A 184 14.61 3.21 3.89
C ILE A 184 15.83 2.96 4.77
N LEU A 185 15.58 2.57 6.02
CA LEU A 185 16.61 2.22 7.00
C LEU A 185 16.29 0.82 7.55
N PRO A 186 16.75 -0.26 6.89
CA PRO A 186 16.58 -1.61 7.40
C PRO A 186 17.31 -1.77 8.73
N TYR A 187 16.62 -2.31 9.74
CA TYR A 187 17.22 -2.66 11.02
C TYR A 187 17.11 -4.17 11.23
N GLN A 188 18.27 -4.83 11.24
CA GLN A 188 18.41 -6.25 11.58
C GLN A 188 19.45 -6.34 12.71
N GLY A 189 19.16 -7.18 13.70
CA GLY A 189 20.04 -7.42 14.86
C GLY A 189 21.20 -8.35 14.54
#